data_AF-A0AAN4ZGV3-F1
#
_entry.id   AF-A0AAN4ZGV3-F1
#
_cell.length_a   1.000
_cell.length_b   1.000
_cell.length_c   1.000
_cell.angle_alpha   90.00
_cell.angle_beta   90.00
_cell.angle_gamma   90.00
#
_symmetry.space_group_name_H-M   'P 1'
#
loop_
_entity.id
_entity.type
_entity.pdbx_description
1 polymer ?
#
loop_
_entity_poly.entity_id
_entity_poly.type
_entity_poly.pdbx_seq_one_letter_code
_entity_poly.pdbx_strand_id
1 'polypeptide(L)'
;DNMYEYAPRPICEITRRDCGSKYLYCDVRHNSEPMCMSKIRAGGNCTGFEGTEVCFGAECVKGICQPTVPGQSELKGRKTDLVRFSPFSSFTSYPLLNNEVLNM
;
A
#
# COMPACT_ATOMS: atom_id res chain seq x y z
N ASP A 1 -3.18 12.86 -38.99
CA ASP A 1 -2.06 12.22 -38.29
C ASP A 1 -2.32 12.40 -36.80
N ASN A 2 -2.43 11.32 -36.03
CA ASN A 2 -2.69 11.41 -34.59
C ASN A 2 -1.43 10.94 -33.86
N MET A 3 -0.72 11.88 -33.25
CA MET A 3 0.47 11.60 -32.43
C MET A 3 0.00 11.29 -31.00
N TYR A 4 0.46 10.17 -30.43
CA TYR A 4 0.17 9.82 -29.04
C TYR A 4 1.16 10.52 -28.11
N GLU A 5 0.67 11.06 -27.00
CA GLU A 5 1.49 11.58 -25.91
C GLU A 5 1.65 10.55 -24.80
N TYR A 6 2.86 10.45 -24.26
CA TYR A 6 3.15 9.57 -23.13
C TYR A 6 2.67 10.21 -21.83
N ALA A 7 1.94 9.44 -21.02
CA ALA A 7 1.65 9.84 -19.66
C ALA A 7 2.94 9.89 -18.82
N PRO A 8 3.05 10.81 -17.85
CA PRO A 8 4.17 10.87 -16.94
C PRO A 8 4.25 9.58 -16.09
N ARG A 9 5.48 9.14 -15.77
CA ARG A 9 5.67 7.97 -14.90
C ARG A 9 5.19 8.29 -13.47
N PRO A 10 4.48 7.36 -12.81
CA PRO A 10 4.00 7.57 -11.45
C PRO A 10 5.15 7.63 -10.43
N ILE A 11 5.04 8.59 -9.52
CA ILE A 11 5.95 8.85 -8.41
C ILE A 11 5.28 8.32 -7.14
N CYS A 12 6.03 7.70 -6.23
CA CYS A 12 5.52 7.24 -4.93
C CYS A 12 6.07 8.10 -3.79
N GLU A 13 5.50 7.99 -2.59
CA GLU A 13 6.00 8.73 -1.44
C GLU A 13 6.82 7.81 -0.53
N ILE A 14 7.82 8.36 0.17
CA ILE A 14 8.63 7.58 1.12
C ILE A 14 7.77 7.07 2.29
N THR A 15 6.79 7.88 2.71
CA THR A 15 5.80 7.54 3.74
C THR A 15 4.82 6.47 3.23
N ARG A 16 4.39 6.60 1.97
CA ARG A 16 3.41 5.72 1.29
C ARG A 16 4.01 5.14 0.01
N ARG A 17 4.71 4.01 0.17
CA ARG A 17 5.19 3.12 -0.89
C ARG A 17 4.09 2.42 -1.70
N ASP A 18 2.94 3.07 -1.90
CA ASP A 18 1.80 2.53 -2.64
C ASP A 18 1.79 3.10 -4.06
N CYS A 19 1.96 2.22 -5.05
CA CYS A 19 1.90 2.56 -6.47
C CYS A 19 0.54 2.21 -7.11
N GLY A 20 -0.46 1.83 -6.31
CA GLY A 20 -1.81 1.46 -6.77
C GLY A 20 -1.92 0.11 -7.50
N SER A 21 -0.82 -0.62 -7.68
CA SER A 21 -0.81 -1.92 -8.34
C SER A 21 0.09 -2.92 -7.64
N LYS A 22 -0.35 -4.18 -7.56
CA LYS A 22 0.42 -5.29 -6.96
C LYS A 22 1.70 -5.64 -7.72
N TYR A 23 1.77 -5.23 -9.00
CA TYR A 23 2.91 -5.45 -9.88
C TYR A 23 3.92 -4.31 -9.85
N LEU A 24 3.65 -3.25 -9.09
CA LEU A 24 4.56 -2.11 -8.93
C LEU A 24 5.20 -2.13 -7.54
N TYR A 25 6.44 -1.66 -7.48
CA TYR A 25 7.23 -1.46 -6.28
C TYR A 25 7.74 -0.02 -6.26
N CYS A 26 7.75 0.59 -5.08
CA CYS A 26 8.27 1.93 -4.88
C CYS A 26 9.77 1.87 -4.60
N ASP A 27 10.59 2.30 -5.56
CA ASP A 27 12.03 2.41 -5.38
C ASP A 27 12.40 3.76 -4.77
N VAL A 28 12.79 3.71 -3.50
CA VAL A 28 13.22 4.87 -2.71
C VAL A 28 14.72 4.88 -2.41
N ARG A 29 15.45 3.84 -2.85
CA ARG A 29 16.86 3.64 -2.47
C ARG A 29 17.83 4.03 -3.57
N HIS A 30 17.48 3.80 -4.82
CA HIS A 30 18.41 3.98 -5.94
C HIS A 30 18.24 5.32 -6.64
N ASN A 31 17.07 5.95 -6.51
CA ASN A 31 16.74 7.20 -7.16
C ASN A 31 16.70 8.34 -6.14
N SER A 32 17.06 9.55 -6.58
CA SER A 32 16.94 10.78 -5.78
C SER A 32 15.49 11.11 -5.45
N GLU A 33 14.58 10.71 -6.33
CA GLU A 33 13.13 10.82 -6.14
C GLU A 33 12.49 9.43 -6.14
N PRO A 34 11.57 9.16 -5.19
CA PRO A 34 10.89 7.88 -5.07
C PRO A 34 9.99 7.59 -6.28
N MET A 35 10.34 6.58 -7.08
CA MET A 35 9.60 6.25 -8.30
C MET A 35 8.96 4.86 -8.22
N CYS A 36 7.80 4.73 -8.86
CA CYS A 36 7.17 3.43 -9.05
C CYS A 36 7.82 2.69 -10.21
N MET A 37 8.29 1.48 -9.93
CA MET A 37 8.92 0.58 -10.90
C MET A 37 8.16 -0.75 -10.94
N SER A 38 8.26 -1.46 -12.06
CA SER A 38 7.69 -2.80 -12.17
C SER A 38 8.46 -3.80 -11.32
N LYS A 39 7.72 -4.72 -10.69
CA LYS A 39 8.30 -5.88 -10.00
C LYS A 39 8.87 -6.88 -10.99
N ILE A 40 9.91 -7.58 -10.56
CA ILE A 40 10.60 -8.60 -11.32
C ILE A 40 9.88 -9.94 -11.14
N ARG A 41 9.67 -10.66 -12.24
CA ARG A 41 9.10 -12.02 -12.19
C ARG A 41 10.03 -13.00 -11.47
N ALA A 42 9.48 -14.10 -10.97
CA ALA A 42 10.29 -15.22 -10.51
C ALA A 42 11.27 -15.69 -11.62
N GLY A 43 12.52 -15.92 -11.24
CA GLY A 43 13.64 -16.21 -12.13
C GLY A 43 14.32 -14.99 -12.78
N GLY A 44 13.86 -13.77 -12.49
CA GLY A 44 14.51 -12.55 -12.99
C GLY A 44 15.71 -12.10 -12.15
N ASN A 45 16.53 -11.22 -12.72
CA ASN A 45 17.71 -10.66 -12.06
C ASN A 45 17.31 -9.48 -11.15
N CYS A 46 17.62 -9.60 -9.86
CA CYS A 46 17.36 -8.59 -8.82
C CYS A 46 18.64 -8.08 -8.15
N THR A 47 19.81 -8.21 -8.77
CA THR A 47 21.09 -7.69 -8.25
C THR A 47 20.99 -6.21 -7.89
N GLY A 48 21.41 -5.84 -6.69
CA GLY A 48 21.33 -4.47 -6.17
C GLY A 48 20.04 -4.16 -5.40
N PHE A 49 18.98 -4.96 -5.59
CA PHE A 49 17.70 -4.82 -4.90
C PHE A 49 17.49 -5.86 -3.80
N GLU A 50 18.60 -6.37 -3.25
CA GLU A 50 18.58 -7.38 -2.18
C GLU A 50 17.91 -6.85 -0.92
N GLY A 51 17.07 -7.67 -0.28
CA GLY A 51 16.30 -7.28 0.90
C GLY A 51 15.11 -6.36 0.63
N THR A 52 14.73 -6.16 -0.64
CA THR A 52 13.52 -5.41 -1.03
C THR A 52 12.44 -6.32 -1.64
N GLU A 53 11.21 -5.84 -1.67
CA GLU A 53 10.05 -6.54 -2.26
C GLU A 53 9.94 -6.34 -3.79
N VAL A 54 11.09 -6.20 -4.46
CA VAL A 54 11.19 -6.02 -5.92
C VAL A 54 10.70 -7.24 -6.70
N CYS A 55 10.83 -8.43 -6.11
CA CYS A 55 10.41 -9.69 -6.72
C CYS A 55 8.91 -9.91 -6.48
N PHE A 56 8.16 -10.23 -7.53
CA PHE A 56 6.73 -10.51 -7.41
C PHE A 56 6.49 -11.90 -6.81
N GLY A 57 6.04 -11.96 -5.55
CA GLY A 57 5.72 -13.21 -4.85
C GLY A 57 6.95 -14.11 -4.63
N ALA A 58 8.13 -13.52 -4.60
CA ALA A 58 9.42 -14.19 -4.51
C ALA A 58 10.39 -13.31 -3.70
N GLU A 59 11.53 -13.86 -3.32
CA GLU A 59 12.59 -13.12 -2.63
C GLU A 59 13.85 -13.07 -3.50
N CYS A 60 14.60 -11.97 -3.42
CA CYS A 60 15.87 -11.85 -4.12
C CYS A 60 16.94 -12.66 -3.40
N VAL A 61 17.29 -13.83 -3.95
CA VAL A 61 18.28 -14.75 -3.38
C VAL A 61 19.42 -14.92 -4.38
N LYS A 62 20.64 -14.50 -3.99
CA LYS A 62 21.84 -14.54 -4.84
C LYS A 62 21.65 -13.82 -6.19
N GLY A 63 21.01 -12.65 -6.17
CA GLY A 63 20.71 -11.87 -7.38
C GLY A 63 19.62 -12.42 -8.29
N ILE A 64 18.92 -13.49 -7.89
CA ILE A 64 17.80 -14.07 -8.65
C ILE A 64 16.53 -14.07 -7.80
N CYS A 65 15.40 -13.67 -8.38
CA CYS A 65 14.10 -13.79 -7.72
C CYS A 65 13.71 -15.27 -7.62
N GLN A 66 13.81 -15.87 -6.44
CA GLN A 66 13.41 -17.26 -6.22
C GLN A 66 12.06 -17.32 -5.51
N PRO A 67 11.12 -18.17 -5.96
CA PRO A 67 9.89 -18.39 -5.23
C PRO A 67 10.24 -19.02 -3.87
N THR A 68 9.86 -18.36 -2.80
CA THR A 68 9.88 -18.98 -1.48
C THR A 68 8.76 -20.03 -1.45
N VAL A 69 9.08 -21.24 -0.99
CA VAL A 69 8.20 -22.42 -1.07
C VAL A 69 6.75 -22.12 -0.65
N PRO A 70 5.77 -22.76 -1.32
CA PRO A 70 4.38 -22.34 -1.29
C PRO A 70 3.72 -22.61 0.05
N GLY A 71 3.38 -21.52 0.71
CA GLY A 71 2.30 -21.46 1.67
C GLY A 71 1.33 -20.29 1.43
N GLN A 72 1.70 -19.27 0.62
CA GLN A 72 0.87 -18.12 0.22
C GLN A 72 1.72 -17.11 -0.58
N SER A 73 1.74 -17.19 -1.91
CA SER A 73 2.18 -16.08 -2.78
C SER A 73 1.10 -15.01 -2.96
N GLU A 74 0.08 -15.01 -2.10
CA GLU A 74 -1.05 -14.10 -2.09
C GLU A 74 -1.06 -13.32 -0.77
N LEU A 75 -1.08 -11.99 -0.87
CA LEU A 75 -1.29 -11.01 0.21
C LEU A 75 -0.15 -10.80 1.24
N LYS A 76 0.90 -10.10 0.83
CA LYS A 76 1.34 -8.94 1.64
C LYS A 76 1.03 -7.64 0.91
N GLY A 77 -0.21 -7.54 0.41
CA GLY A 77 -0.84 -6.23 0.28
C GLY A 77 -0.84 -5.62 1.67
N ARG A 78 -0.35 -4.39 1.77
CA ARG A 78 -0.47 -3.59 2.99
C ARG A 78 -1.86 -3.80 3.56
N LYS A 79 -1.92 -4.32 4.78
CA LYS A 79 -3.04 -4.04 5.67
C LYS A 79 -2.95 -2.54 5.92
N THR A 80 -3.46 -1.71 5.02
CA THR A 80 -3.94 -0.40 5.44
C THR A 80 -5.12 -0.72 6.33
N ASP A 81 -4.90 -0.44 7.60
CA ASP A 81 -5.83 -0.65 8.68
C ASP A 81 -7.24 -0.31 8.20
N LEU A 82 -8.12 -1.29 8.37
CA LEU A 82 -9.55 -1.08 8.37
C LEU A 82 -9.81 0.08 9.32
N VAL A 83 -9.97 1.28 8.76
CA VAL A 83 -10.64 2.38 9.42
C VAL A 83 -11.99 1.80 9.76
N ARG A 84 -12.15 1.46 11.05
CA ARG A 84 -13.37 0.94 11.62
C ARG A 84 -14.43 1.99 11.37
N PHE A 85 -15.18 1.82 10.28
CA PHE A 85 -16.48 2.41 10.09
C PHE A 85 -17.26 2.14 11.36
N SER A 86 -17.40 3.14 12.22
CA SER A 86 -18.33 3.12 13.33
C SER A 86 -19.72 3.26 12.73
N PRO A 87 -20.55 2.20 12.72
CA PRO A 87 -21.95 2.38 12.39
C PRO A 87 -22.63 2.98 13.62
N PHE A 88 -23.47 3.97 13.39
CA PHE A 88 -24.70 4.24 14.13
C PHE A 88 -24.88 3.49 15.47
N SER A 89 -24.78 4.24 16.57
CA SER A 89 -25.63 3.99 17.74
C SER A 89 -26.02 5.33 18.36
N SER A 90 -26.94 6.01 17.67
CA SER A 90 -28.01 6.70 18.37
C SER A 90 -28.65 5.74 19.39
N PHE A 91 -29.09 6.28 20.52
CA PHE A 91 -29.84 5.62 21.60
C PHE A 91 -29.03 4.85 22.66
N THR A 92 -28.79 5.52 23.79
CA THR A 92 -29.39 5.19 25.10
C THR A 92 -29.32 6.49 25.94
N SER A 93 -30.42 7.22 26.12
CA SER A 93 -31.36 7.05 27.24
C SER A 93 -30.67 7.12 28.60
N TYR A 94 -30.49 8.33 29.14
CA TYR A 94 -30.49 8.53 30.58
C TYR A 94 -31.48 9.63 30.99
N PRO A 95 -32.19 9.42 32.12
CA PRO A 95 -33.39 10.15 32.49
C PRO A 95 -33.12 11.42 33.28
N LEU A 96 -34.14 12.28 33.23
CA LEU A 96 -34.52 13.40 34.10
C LEU A 96 -33.70 13.60 35.38
N LEU A 97 -33.12 14.80 35.51
CA LEU A 97 -33.02 15.48 36.79
C LEU A 97 -33.58 16.91 36.68
N ASN A 98 -34.81 17.04 37.16
CA ASN A 98 -35.44 18.15 37.87
C ASN A 98 -35.33 19.60 37.34
N ASN A 99 -36.51 20.08 36.93
CA ASN A 99 -37.12 21.38 37.28
C ASN A 99 -36.20 22.42 37.94
N GLU A 100 -36.00 23.54 37.25
CA GLU A 100 -36.61 24.79 37.71
C GLU A 100 -36.88 25.73 36.54
N VAL A 101 -38.17 26.06 36.42
CA VAL A 101 -38.73 27.13 35.61
C VAL A 101 -38.44 28.43 36.33
N LEU A 102 -37.84 29.41 35.68
CA LEU A 102 -38.37 30.77 35.72
C LEU A 102 -37.87 31.59 34.54
N ASN A 103 -38.83 31.94 33.67
CA ASN A 103 -38.73 33.10 32.81
C ASN A 103 -38.48 34.35 33.67
N MET A 104 -37.51 35.15 33.24
CA MET A 104 -37.63 36.60 33.15
C MET A 104 -36.70 37.11 32.05
#